data_AF-A0A356DXG4-F1
#
_entry.id   AF-A0A356DXG4-F1
#
_cell.length_a   1.000
_cell.length_b   1.000
_cell.length_c   1.000
_cell.angle_alpha   90.00
_cell.angle_beta   90.00
_cell.angle_gamma   90.00
#
_symmetry.space_group_name_H-M   'P 1'
#
loop_
_entity.id
_entity.type
_entity.pdbx_description
1 polymer ?
#
loop_
_entity_poly.entity_id
_entity_poly.type
_entity_poly.pdbx_seq_one_letter_code
_entity_poly.pdbx_strand_id
1 'polypeptide(L)'
;MVFQPMPAVNAQTLDRIEANRAIFHQNFDEWIGIRKDGRAQAVLPPKDPEKVVYLTFDDGPDPKWTPLILDVLARYQAGATFFMIGYNAVSHPEVVREIASRGQTISVHGFNHVDLSGVGYTYFYNEVHDTELAIVEAFQGNPELIKQFGRCFRPPYGKKSDLLYANAEAMGYEVSMWNIDTQD
;
A
#
# COMPACT_ATOMS: atom_id res chain seq x y z
N MET A 1 10.01 16.93 -3.81
CA MET A 1 9.58 17.08 -2.40
C MET A 1 10.43 16.11 -1.62
N VAL A 2 11.22 16.57 -0.64
CA VAL A 2 12.02 15.68 0.21
C VAL A 2 11.12 15.29 1.37
N PHE A 3 10.66 14.04 1.42
CA PHE A 3 9.97 13.53 2.60
C PHE A 3 10.99 13.44 3.73
N GLN A 4 10.79 14.25 4.78
CA GLN A 4 11.55 14.07 6.01
C GLN A 4 11.12 12.77 6.68
N PRO A 5 12.05 11.99 7.27
CA PRO A 5 11.67 10.82 8.03
C PRO A 5 10.72 11.25 9.16
N MET A 6 9.52 10.67 9.18
CA MET A 6 8.57 10.94 10.25
C MET A 6 9.13 10.42 11.59
N PRO A 7 8.90 11.13 12.70
CA PRO A 7 9.36 10.70 14.01
C PRO A 7 8.77 9.34 14.37
N ALA A 8 9.55 8.53 15.08
CA ALA A 8 9.09 7.24 15.58
C ALA A 8 7.83 7.39 16.44
N VAL A 9 6.87 6.47 16.25
CA VAL A 9 5.65 6.39 17.06
C VAL A 9 6.05 6.08 18.52
N ASN A 10 5.56 6.87 19.47
CA ASN A 10 5.91 6.68 20.88
C ASN A 10 5.22 5.44 21.51
N ALA A 11 5.80 4.92 22.60
CA ALA A 11 5.33 3.70 23.27
C ALA A 11 3.85 3.75 23.71
N GLN A 12 3.37 4.89 24.21
CA GLN A 12 1.95 5.05 24.59
C GLN A 12 1.00 4.93 23.41
N THR A 13 1.44 5.32 22.21
CA THR A 13 0.65 5.17 20.99
C THR A 13 0.61 3.70 20.56
N LEU A 14 1.73 2.98 20.68
CA LEU A 14 1.80 1.54 20.42
C LEU A 14 0.89 0.74 21.37
N ASP A 15 0.93 1.04 22.68
CA ASP A 15 0.05 0.37 23.66
C ASP A 15 -1.44 0.57 23.35
N ARG A 16 -1.81 1.78 22.87
CA ARG A 16 -3.19 2.06 22.44
C ARG A 16 -3.55 1.33 21.14
N ILE A 17 -2.61 1.18 20.21
CA ILE A 17 -2.82 0.39 18.99
C ILE A 17 -3.02 -1.09 19.33
N GLU A 18 -2.19 -1.65 20.22
CA GLU A 18 -2.33 -3.04 20.66
C GLU A 18 -3.64 -3.28 21.42
N ALA A 19 -4.03 -2.35 22.31
CA ALA A 19 -5.32 -2.42 22.99
C ALA A 19 -6.50 -2.37 21.99
N ASN A 20 -6.38 -1.58 20.93
CA ASN A 20 -7.38 -1.52 19.87
C ASN A 20 -7.41 -2.78 18.99
N ARG A 21 -6.29 -3.52 18.86
CA ARG A 21 -6.22 -4.79 18.12
C ARG A 21 -7.15 -5.85 18.72
N ALA A 22 -7.20 -5.95 20.05
CA ALA A 22 -8.10 -6.86 20.75
C ALA A 22 -9.59 -6.50 20.55
N ILE A 23 -9.90 -5.21 20.47
CA ILE A 23 -11.26 -4.69 20.23
C ILE A 23 -11.69 -4.91 18.78
N PHE A 24 -10.75 -4.79 17.83
CA PHE A 24 -10.99 -4.97 16.40
C PHE A 24 -11.43 -6.39 16.07
N HIS A 25 -10.75 -7.41 16.61
CA HIS A 25 -11.14 -8.81 16.35
C HIS A 25 -12.51 -9.18 16.92
N GLN A 26 -12.93 -8.56 18.03
CA GLN A 26 -14.23 -8.85 18.65
C GLN A 26 -15.41 -8.18 17.92
N ASN A 27 -15.17 -7.10 17.18
CA ASN A 27 -16.21 -6.29 16.56
C ASN A 27 -16.02 -6.11 15.05
N PHE A 28 -15.25 -6.99 14.41
CA PHE A 28 -14.88 -6.88 13.00
C PHE A 28 -16.11 -6.70 12.09
N ASP A 29 -17.16 -7.50 12.29
CA ASP A 29 -18.42 -7.42 11.53
C ASP A 29 -19.17 -6.09 11.71
N GLU A 30 -19.12 -5.47 12.89
CA GLU A 30 -19.69 -4.12 13.11
C GLU A 30 -18.87 -3.01 12.47
N TRP A 31 -17.55 -3.21 12.39
CA TRP A 31 -16.56 -2.28 11.84
C TRP A 31 -16.54 -2.29 10.31
N ILE A 32 -16.52 -3.46 9.67
CA ILE A 32 -16.70 -3.58 8.20
C ILE A 32 -18.17 -3.34 7.80
N GLY A 33 -19.07 -3.41 8.78
CA GLY A 33 -20.46 -3.04 8.68
C GLY A 33 -21.34 -4.05 7.94
N ILE A 34 -21.33 -5.30 8.40
CA ILE A 34 -22.52 -6.14 8.38
C ILE A 34 -23.47 -5.63 9.47
N ARG A 35 -24.01 -4.41 9.30
CA ARG A 35 -25.13 -3.95 10.12
C ARG A 35 -26.40 -4.34 9.39
N LYS A 36 -27.04 -5.43 9.84
CA LYS A 36 -28.31 -5.93 9.28
C LYS A 36 -29.52 -5.04 9.58
N ASP A 37 -29.34 -3.88 10.24
CA ASP A 37 -30.43 -3.12 10.86
C ASP A 37 -30.88 -1.85 10.09
N GLY A 38 -30.29 -1.56 8.92
CA GLY A 38 -30.81 -0.53 8.01
C GLY A 38 -30.69 0.92 8.47
N ARG A 39 -29.88 1.22 9.50
CA ARG A 39 -29.65 2.61 9.94
C ARG A 39 -28.63 3.34 9.07
N ALA A 40 -28.83 4.65 8.91
CA ALA A 40 -27.95 5.53 8.13
C ALA A 40 -26.51 5.53 8.68
N GLN A 41 -25.55 5.61 7.75
CA GLN A 41 -24.11 5.62 8.03
C GLN A 41 -23.76 6.72 9.04
N ALA A 42 -22.96 6.39 10.06
CA ALA A 42 -22.50 7.38 11.03
C ALA A 42 -21.70 8.48 10.30
N VAL A 43 -22.02 9.74 10.58
CA VAL A 43 -21.26 10.88 10.07
C VAL A 43 -19.84 10.79 10.61
N LEU A 44 -18.85 10.73 9.72
CA LEU A 44 -17.45 10.70 10.11
C LEU A 44 -17.08 12.00 10.83
N PRO A 45 -16.25 11.96 11.88
CA PRO A 45 -15.74 13.17 12.50
C PRO A 45 -14.93 14.00 11.48
N PRO A 46 -14.85 15.33 11.65
CA PRO A 46 -14.00 16.16 10.82
C PRO A 46 -12.54 15.68 10.81
N LYS A 47 -11.86 15.78 9.66
CA LYS A 47 -10.44 15.41 9.55
C LYS A 47 -9.58 16.32 10.42
N ASP A 48 -8.78 15.74 11.31
CA ASP A 48 -7.77 16.44 12.10
C ASP A 48 -6.42 16.40 11.34
N PRO A 49 -5.93 17.53 10.82
CA PRO A 49 -4.70 17.56 10.04
C PRO A 49 -3.45 17.28 10.88
N GLU A 50 -3.53 17.33 12.22
CA GLU A 50 -2.42 16.99 13.11
C GLU A 50 -2.36 15.49 13.44
N LYS A 51 -3.43 14.74 13.16
CA LYS A 51 -3.53 13.29 13.43
C LYS A 51 -3.75 12.50 12.14
N VAL A 52 -2.67 12.36 11.38
CA VAL A 52 -2.68 11.67 10.08
C VAL A 52 -2.04 10.29 10.20
N VAL A 53 -2.66 9.30 9.56
CA VAL A 53 -2.07 7.98 9.31
C VAL A 53 -2.08 7.72 7.80
N TYR A 54 -1.06 7.03 7.31
CA TYR A 54 -0.94 6.63 5.92
C TYR A 54 -1.14 5.12 5.84
N LEU A 55 -2.20 4.70 5.14
CA LEU A 55 -2.50 3.29 4.95
C LEU A 55 -1.71 2.78 3.75
N THR A 56 -1.07 1.63 3.91
CA THR A 56 -0.34 0.97 2.85
C THR A 56 -0.60 -0.52 2.88
N PHE A 57 -0.74 -1.14 1.71
CA PHE A 57 -0.99 -2.57 1.56
C PHE A 57 0.08 -3.16 0.64
N ASP A 58 0.64 -4.29 1.03
CA ASP A 58 1.66 -5.00 0.26
C ASP A 58 1.05 -6.25 -0.39
N ASP A 59 1.85 -6.95 -1.17
CA ASP A 59 1.54 -8.25 -1.78
C ASP A 59 0.33 -8.31 -2.73
N GLY A 60 -0.20 -7.16 -3.11
CA GLY A 60 -1.27 -7.03 -4.10
C GLY A 60 -0.78 -7.05 -5.56
N PRO A 61 -1.69 -6.99 -6.55
CA PRO A 61 -3.15 -7.10 -6.39
C PRO A 61 -3.58 -8.54 -6.10
N ASP A 62 -4.52 -8.69 -5.17
CA ASP A 62 -5.23 -9.95 -4.94
C ASP A 62 -6.69 -9.80 -5.44
N PRO A 63 -7.17 -10.66 -6.35
CA PRO A 63 -8.49 -10.50 -6.96
C PRO A 63 -9.66 -10.75 -5.99
N LYS A 64 -9.40 -11.34 -4.82
CA LYS A 64 -10.40 -11.59 -3.78
C LYS A 64 -10.41 -10.50 -2.72
N TRP A 65 -9.24 -10.14 -2.20
CA TRP A 65 -9.13 -9.26 -1.03
C TRP A 65 -9.02 -7.79 -1.40
N THR A 66 -8.32 -7.44 -2.48
CA THR A 66 -8.16 -6.05 -2.88
C THR A 66 -9.52 -5.35 -3.11
N PRO A 67 -10.50 -5.92 -3.82
CA PRO A 67 -11.81 -5.25 -3.98
C PRO A 67 -12.52 -4.98 -2.65
N LEU A 68 -12.42 -5.91 -1.68
CA LEU A 68 -13.01 -5.75 -0.36
C LEU A 68 -12.34 -4.62 0.45
N ILE A 69 -11.01 -4.52 0.36
CA ILE A 69 -10.26 -3.40 0.96
C ILE A 69 -10.70 -2.08 0.32
N LEU A 70 -10.82 -2.03 -1.01
CA LEU A 70 -11.25 -0.84 -1.73
C LEU A 70 -12.66 -0.39 -1.35
N ASP A 71 -13.58 -1.32 -1.10
CA ASP A 71 -14.94 -1.00 -0.62
C ASP A 71 -14.90 -0.35 0.77
N VAL A 72 -14.06 -0.86 1.67
CA VAL A 72 -13.86 -0.26 3.00
C VAL A 72 -13.22 1.13 2.88
N LEU A 73 -12.15 1.28 2.09
CA LEU A 73 -11.51 2.59 1.89
C LEU A 73 -12.50 3.63 1.33
N ALA A 74 -13.32 3.26 0.35
CA ALA A 74 -14.34 4.12 -0.22
C ALA A 74 -15.39 4.53 0.82
N ARG A 75 -15.86 3.58 1.65
CA ARG A 75 -16.81 3.83 2.74
C ARG A 75 -16.33 4.89 3.72
N TYR A 76 -15.02 4.90 4.00
CA TYR A 76 -14.39 5.83 4.93
C TYR A 76 -13.74 7.05 4.25
N GLN A 77 -13.89 7.20 2.94
CA GLN A 77 -13.25 8.26 2.15
C GLN A 77 -11.75 8.36 2.42
N ALA A 78 -11.12 7.19 2.56
CA ALA A 78 -9.70 7.02 2.88
C ALA A 78 -8.90 6.78 1.60
N GLY A 79 -7.69 7.32 1.58
CA GLY A 79 -6.68 6.99 0.58
C GLY A 79 -5.66 6.02 1.15
N ALA A 80 -5.10 5.18 0.29
CA ALA A 80 -4.04 4.23 0.60
C ALA A 80 -3.05 4.11 -0.56
N THR A 81 -1.89 3.54 -0.27
CA THR A 81 -0.90 3.12 -1.29
C THR A 81 -0.83 1.59 -1.35
N PHE A 82 -0.94 1.03 -2.54
CA PHE A 82 -0.80 -0.40 -2.79
C PHE A 82 0.58 -0.66 -3.41
N PHE A 83 1.44 -1.39 -2.70
CA PHE A 83 2.72 -1.87 -3.20
C PHE A 83 2.49 -3.22 -3.88
N MET A 84 2.69 -3.25 -5.18
CA MET A 84 2.26 -4.35 -6.04
C MET A 84 3.41 -5.27 -6.37
N ILE A 85 3.12 -6.57 -6.36
CA ILE A 85 3.97 -7.60 -6.95
C ILE A 85 3.71 -7.61 -8.46
N GLY A 86 4.78 -7.52 -9.25
CA GLY A 86 4.70 -7.49 -10.71
C GLY A 86 4.00 -8.71 -11.31
N TYR A 87 4.32 -9.92 -10.83
CA TYR A 87 3.65 -11.15 -11.25
C TYR A 87 2.12 -11.09 -11.05
N ASN A 88 1.67 -10.57 -9.92
CA ASN A 88 0.25 -10.42 -9.61
C ASN A 88 -0.39 -9.35 -10.51
N ALA A 89 0.30 -8.24 -10.77
CA ALA A 89 -0.16 -7.19 -11.67
C ALA A 89 -0.36 -7.67 -13.11
N VAL A 90 0.54 -8.53 -13.62
CA VAL A 90 0.38 -9.20 -14.93
C VAL A 90 -0.83 -10.14 -14.93
N SER A 91 -1.04 -10.86 -13.82
CA SER A 91 -2.10 -11.87 -13.70
C SER A 91 -3.49 -11.25 -13.54
N HIS A 92 -3.57 -10.07 -12.91
CA HIS A 92 -4.82 -9.39 -12.54
C HIS A 92 -4.82 -7.90 -12.93
N PRO A 93 -4.60 -7.56 -14.21
CA PRO A 93 -4.52 -6.17 -14.65
C PRO A 93 -5.84 -5.40 -14.47
N GLU A 94 -6.98 -6.11 -14.41
CA GLU A 94 -8.28 -5.54 -14.05
C GLU A 94 -8.32 -5.00 -12.63
N VAL A 95 -7.68 -5.67 -11.67
CA VAL A 95 -7.62 -5.23 -10.28
C VAL A 95 -6.69 -4.03 -10.15
N VAL A 96 -5.56 -4.01 -10.89
CA VAL A 96 -4.68 -2.83 -10.98
C VAL A 96 -5.45 -1.59 -11.43
N ARG A 97 -6.26 -1.72 -12.50
CA ARG A 97 -7.11 -0.63 -12.98
C ARG A 97 -8.17 -0.24 -11.96
N GLU A 98 -8.77 -1.20 -11.26
CA GLU A 98 -9.77 -0.91 -10.24
C GLU A 98 -9.19 -0.07 -9.10
N ILE A 99 -8.03 -0.45 -8.55
CA ILE A 99 -7.32 0.31 -7.52
C ILE A 99 -7.11 1.76 -7.98
N ALA A 100 -6.52 1.97 -9.16
CA ALA A 100 -6.23 3.30 -9.69
C ALA A 100 -7.52 4.10 -10.00
N SER A 101 -8.56 3.46 -10.54
CA SER A 101 -9.82 4.13 -10.86
C SER A 101 -10.56 4.62 -9.61
N ARG A 102 -10.33 3.97 -8.46
CA ARG A 102 -10.84 4.38 -7.15
C ARG A 102 -9.93 5.37 -6.42
N GLY A 103 -8.99 5.98 -7.15
CA GLY A 103 -8.16 7.10 -6.67
C GLY A 103 -7.08 6.70 -5.66
N GLN A 104 -6.72 5.42 -5.60
CA GLN A 104 -5.67 4.92 -4.72
C GLN A 104 -4.31 4.97 -5.42
N THR A 105 -3.24 5.22 -4.66
CA THR A 105 -1.87 5.22 -5.18
C THR A 105 -1.38 3.80 -5.39
N ILE A 106 -0.62 3.57 -6.47
CA ILE A 106 0.00 2.28 -6.79
C ILE A 106 1.51 2.44 -6.89
N SER A 107 2.26 1.56 -6.25
CA SER A 107 3.73 1.58 -6.21
C SER A 107 4.31 0.16 -6.29
N VAL A 108 5.64 0.04 -6.32
CA VAL A 108 6.33 -1.22 -6.69
C VAL A 108 6.79 -2.01 -5.46
N HIS A 109 6.55 -3.32 -5.46
CA HIS A 109 7.00 -4.29 -4.44
C HIS A 109 7.94 -5.39 -4.98
N GLY A 110 8.54 -5.19 -6.16
CA GLY A 110 9.32 -6.21 -6.87
C GLY A 110 8.44 -7.18 -7.65
N PHE A 111 9.05 -7.95 -8.54
CA PHE A 111 8.30 -8.76 -9.51
C PHE A 111 7.99 -10.15 -8.99
N ASN A 112 8.99 -10.81 -8.40
CA ASN A 112 8.91 -12.19 -7.91
C ASN A 112 8.88 -12.28 -6.38
N HIS A 113 8.83 -11.14 -5.68
CA HIS A 113 8.81 -11.08 -4.22
C HIS A 113 10.01 -11.80 -3.56
N VAL A 114 11.22 -11.47 -4.01
CA VAL A 114 12.50 -12.01 -3.50
C VAL A 114 13.25 -10.99 -2.64
N ASP A 115 14.20 -11.45 -1.82
CA ASP A 115 15.06 -10.54 -1.06
C ASP A 115 16.03 -9.79 -1.99
N LEU A 116 15.81 -8.48 -2.10
CA LEU A 116 16.61 -7.58 -2.94
C LEU A 116 17.72 -6.86 -2.19
N SER A 117 17.90 -7.10 -0.88
CA SER A 117 18.87 -6.38 -0.06
C SER A 117 20.33 -6.71 -0.38
N GLY A 118 20.60 -7.85 -1.00
CA GLY A 118 21.97 -8.29 -1.34
C GLY A 118 22.28 -8.34 -2.84
N VAL A 119 21.37 -7.91 -3.71
CA VAL A 119 21.48 -8.15 -5.15
C VAL A 119 22.12 -6.96 -5.87
N GLY A 120 22.84 -7.24 -6.96
CA GLY A 120 23.44 -6.21 -7.81
C GLY A 120 22.38 -5.44 -8.61
N TYR A 121 22.77 -4.25 -9.09
CA TYR A 121 21.87 -3.30 -9.76
C TYR A 121 21.07 -3.92 -10.91
N THR A 122 21.66 -4.74 -11.78
CA THR A 122 20.95 -5.34 -12.91
C THR A 122 19.76 -6.21 -12.48
N TYR A 123 19.94 -7.02 -11.43
CA TYR A 123 18.85 -7.87 -10.94
C TYR A 123 17.77 -7.04 -10.24
N PHE A 124 18.19 -6.08 -9.40
CA PHE A 124 17.28 -5.12 -8.77
C PHE A 124 16.47 -4.34 -9.83
N TYR A 125 17.14 -3.87 -10.88
CA TYR A 125 16.55 -3.13 -11.98
C TYR A 125 15.44 -3.92 -12.64
N ASN A 126 15.70 -5.18 -13.01
CA ASN A 126 14.68 -6.01 -13.65
C ASN A 126 13.47 -6.21 -12.72
N GLU A 127 13.68 -6.51 -11.44
CA GLU A 127 12.58 -6.72 -10.49
C GLU A 127 11.69 -5.48 -10.32
N VAL A 128 12.27 -4.29 -10.27
CA VAL A 128 11.52 -3.03 -10.16
C VAL A 128 10.92 -2.60 -11.49
N HIS A 129 11.70 -2.66 -12.58
CA HIS A 129 11.29 -2.21 -13.90
C HIS A 129 10.18 -3.09 -14.48
N ASP A 130 10.29 -4.41 -14.39
CA ASP A 130 9.28 -5.32 -14.93
C ASP A 130 7.95 -5.16 -14.16
N THR A 131 8.02 -4.83 -12.87
CA THR A 131 6.84 -4.51 -12.07
C THR A 131 6.21 -3.18 -12.48
N GLU A 132 7.02 -2.14 -12.70
CA GLU A 132 6.54 -0.87 -13.26
C GLU A 132 5.87 -1.07 -14.62
N LEU A 133 6.49 -1.85 -15.52
CA LEU A 133 5.92 -2.17 -16.82
C LEU A 133 4.57 -2.88 -16.69
N ALA A 134 4.47 -3.91 -15.84
CA ALA A 134 3.21 -4.63 -15.62
C ALA A 134 2.08 -3.69 -15.15
N ILE A 135 2.39 -2.75 -14.25
CA ILE A 135 1.41 -1.77 -13.75
C ILE A 135 1.02 -0.77 -14.85
N VAL A 136 2.00 -0.22 -15.57
CA VAL A 136 1.76 0.78 -16.63
C VAL A 136 1.00 0.18 -17.81
N GLU A 137 1.33 -1.05 -18.21
CA GLU A 137 0.60 -1.78 -19.24
C GLU A 137 -0.86 -2.05 -18.84
N ALA A 138 -1.09 -2.39 -17.56
CA ALA A 138 -2.45 -2.56 -17.05
C ALA A 138 -3.30 -1.29 -17.18
N PHE A 139 -2.69 -0.10 -17.13
CA PHE A 139 -3.39 1.17 -17.34
C PHE A 139 -3.80 1.45 -18.78
N GLN A 140 -3.27 0.70 -19.76
CA GLN A 140 -3.65 0.81 -21.18
C GLN A 140 -3.54 2.25 -21.73
N GLY A 141 -2.54 3.00 -21.28
CA GLY A 141 -2.31 4.38 -21.71
C GLY A 141 -3.33 5.40 -21.18
N ASN A 142 -4.19 5.03 -20.22
CA ASN A 142 -5.14 5.96 -19.62
C ASN A 142 -4.41 6.99 -18.72
N PRO A 143 -4.40 8.29 -19.07
CA PRO A 143 -3.65 9.31 -18.34
C PRO A 143 -4.17 9.55 -16.91
N GLU A 144 -5.45 9.28 -16.63
CA GLU A 144 -6.01 9.44 -15.28
C GLU A 144 -5.55 8.32 -14.35
N LEU A 145 -5.38 7.10 -14.86
CA LEU A 145 -4.83 5.99 -14.08
C LEU A 145 -3.32 6.15 -13.87
N ILE A 146 -2.59 6.64 -14.89
CA ILE A 146 -1.15 6.88 -14.79
C ILE A 146 -0.80 7.85 -13.66
N LYS A 147 -1.65 8.85 -13.36
CA LYS A 147 -1.45 9.78 -12.24
C LYS A 147 -1.42 9.10 -10.87
N GLN A 148 -1.97 7.89 -10.77
CA GLN A 148 -1.96 7.11 -9.53
C GLN A 148 -0.66 6.33 -9.32
N PHE A 149 0.23 6.30 -10.32
CA PHE A 149 1.53 5.64 -10.18
C PHE A 149 2.47 6.49 -9.31
N GLY A 150 2.86 5.95 -8.16
CA GLY A 150 3.79 6.55 -7.22
C GLY A 150 5.22 6.04 -7.40
N ARG A 151 6.20 6.94 -7.27
CA ARG A 151 7.64 6.64 -7.32
C ARG A 151 8.19 6.17 -5.97
N CYS A 152 7.47 5.25 -5.34
CA CYS A 152 7.88 4.57 -4.12
C CYS A 152 8.17 3.09 -4.42
N PHE A 153 9.18 2.55 -3.76
CA PHE A 153 9.51 1.14 -3.75
C PHE A 153 9.45 0.65 -2.30
N ARG A 154 8.78 -0.48 -2.07
CA ARG A 154 8.87 -1.18 -0.79
C ARG A 154 9.61 -2.49 -0.98
N PRO A 155 10.64 -2.80 -0.19
CA PRO A 155 11.36 -4.05 -0.36
C PRO A 155 10.57 -5.23 0.23
N PRO A 156 10.51 -6.37 -0.48
CA PRO A 156 9.98 -7.62 0.05
C PRO A 156 10.56 -7.97 1.43
N TYR A 157 9.70 -8.50 2.30
CA TYR A 157 10.05 -8.93 3.66
C TYR A 157 10.63 -7.83 4.56
N GLY A 158 10.52 -6.55 4.18
CA GLY A 158 11.12 -5.42 4.89
C GLY A 158 12.66 -5.45 4.94
N LYS A 159 13.30 -6.23 4.05
CA LYS A 159 14.76 -6.36 3.98
C LYS A 159 15.37 -5.11 3.37
N LYS A 160 16.45 -4.62 3.98
CA LYS A 160 17.07 -3.34 3.62
C LYS A 160 18.59 -3.40 3.76
N SER A 161 19.25 -2.63 2.91
CA SER A 161 20.71 -2.44 2.91
C SER A 161 21.04 -1.13 2.20
N ASP A 162 22.23 -0.58 2.43
CA ASP A 162 22.68 0.63 1.73
C ASP A 162 22.72 0.43 0.20
N LEU A 163 23.06 -0.79 -0.25
CA LEU A 163 23.04 -1.17 -1.66
C LEU A 163 21.62 -1.09 -2.24
N LEU A 164 20.61 -1.57 -1.50
CA LEU A 164 19.21 -1.50 -1.93
C LEU A 164 18.72 -0.05 -2.02
N TYR A 165 19.05 0.79 -1.04
CA TYR A 165 18.72 2.22 -1.09
C TYR A 165 19.38 2.89 -2.31
N ALA A 166 20.67 2.63 -2.55
CA ALA A 166 21.39 3.18 -3.69
C ALA A 166 20.82 2.72 -5.04
N ASN A 167 20.44 1.44 -5.15
CA ASN A 167 19.82 0.90 -6.37
C ASN A 167 18.43 1.53 -6.62
N ALA A 168 17.61 1.67 -5.57
CA ALA A 168 16.30 2.32 -5.68
C ALA A 168 16.43 3.79 -6.10
N GLU A 169 17.34 4.54 -5.46
CA GLU A 169 17.63 5.93 -5.78
C GLU A 169 18.11 6.09 -7.22
N ALA A 170 19.00 5.20 -7.70
CA ALA A 170 19.48 5.21 -9.08
C ALA A 170 18.35 5.02 -10.12
N MET A 171 17.24 4.39 -9.73
CA MET A 171 16.03 4.25 -10.56
C MET A 171 15.00 5.37 -10.33
N GLY A 172 15.27 6.33 -9.44
CA GLY A 172 14.36 7.41 -9.09
C GLY A 172 13.23 7.00 -8.15
N TYR A 173 13.40 5.93 -7.38
CA TYR A 173 12.45 5.44 -6.39
C TYR A 173 12.86 5.83 -4.97
N GLU A 174 11.88 6.25 -4.17
CA GLU A 174 12.04 6.40 -2.72
C GLU A 174 11.68 5.09 -2.03
N VAL A 175 12.53 4.63 -1.09
CA VAL A 175 12.24 3.41 -0.33
C VAL A 175 11.26 3.72 0.80
N SER A 176 10.06 3.15 0.72
CA SER A 176 8.99 3.33 1.71
C SER A 176 8.88 2.15 2.66
N MET A 177 9.13 2.40 3.95
CA MET A 177 8.94 1.42 5.03
C MET A 177 7.66 1.74 5.82
N TRP A 178 7.48 1.13 6.99
CA TRP A 178 6.37 1.37 7.90
C TRP A 178 6.87 1.62 9.33
N ASN A 179 6.00 2.21 10.16
CA ASN A 179 6.24 2.37 11.60
C ASN A 179 5.44 1.37 12.45
N ILE A 180 4.31 0.87 11.92
CA ILE A 180 3.39 -0.06 12.59
C ILE A 180 3.07 -1.19 11.62
N ASP A 181 3.14 -2.43 12.11
CA ASP A 181 2.87 -3.66 11.36
C ASP A 181 1.64 -4.36 11.95
N THR A 182 0.69 -4.74 11.11
CA THR A 182 -0.57 -5.41 11.50
C THR A 182 -0.37 -6.88 11.84
N GLN A 183 0.67 -7.53 11.30
CA GLN A 183 0.94 -8.97 11.42
C GLN A 183 -0.27 -9.83 11.07
N ASP A 184 -0.92 -9.51 9.96
CA ASP A 184 -2.08 -10.22 9.39
C ASP A 184 -1.72 -11.45 8.57
#